data_AF-A0A3D4NQ33-F1
#
_entry.id   AF-A0A3D4NQ33-F1
#
_cell.length_a   1.000
_cell.length_b   1.000
_cell.length_c   1.000
_cell.angle_alpha   90.00
_cell.angle_beta   90.00
_cell.angle_gamma   90.00
#
_symmetry.space_group_name_H-M   'P 1'
#
loop_
_entity.id
_entity.type
_entity.pdbx_description
1 polymer ?
#
loop_
_entity_poly.entity_id
_entity_poly.type
_entity_poly.pdbx_seq_one_letter_code
_entity_poly.pdbx_strand_id
1 'polypeptide(L)'
;RILDPSSAQMGIDALGYEPDQKALYMAALKQPQGMILVTGPTGSGKTVSLYTGLNILNTVDINISTAEDPVEINMEGINQVNV
;
A
#
# COMPACT_ATOMS: atom_id res chain seq x y z
N ARG A 1 -16.79 4.42 8.75
CA ARG A 1 -16.25 3.04 8.64
C ARG A 1 -14.93 3.06 9.38
N ILE A 2 -14.80 2.38 10.52
CA ILE A 2 -13.53 2.36 11.26
C ILE A 2 -12.72 1.21 10.65
N LEU A 3 -11.68 1.57 9.89
CA LEU A 3 -10.65 0.61 9.52
C LEU A 3 -9.75 0.40 10.73
N ASP A 4 -9.46 -0.86 11.03
CA ASP A 4 -8.50 -1.19 12.07
C ASP A 4 -7.10 -0.76 11.59
N PRO A 5 -6.41 0.14 12.31
CA PRO A 5 -5.07 0.59 11.94
C PRO A 5 -4.07 -0.56 11.77
N SER A 6 -4.30 -1.70 12.43
CA SER A 6 -3.48 -2.90 12.28
C SER A 6 -3.56 -3.52 10.88
N SER A 7 -4.61 -3.25 10.11
CA SER A 7 -4.76 -3.74 8.74
C SER A 7 -3.74 -3.11 7.76
N ALA A 8 -3.23 -1.90 8.04
CA ALA A 8 -2.15 -1.28 7.27
C ALA A 8 -0.77 -1.88 7.59
N GLN A 9 -0.63 -2.51 8.77
CA GLN A 9 0.58 -3.23 9.16
C GLN A 9 0.60 -4.68 8.68
N MET A 10 -0.45 -5.13 7.99
CA MET A 10 -0.48 -6.44 7.38
C MET A 10 0.60 -6.55 6.31
N GLY A 11 1.50 -7.52 6.49
CA GLY A 11 2.48 -7.90 5.48
C GLY A 11 1.81 -8.47 4.23
N ILE A 12 2.57 -8.49 3.14
CA ILE A 12 2.16 -9.00 1.82
C ILE A 12 1.47 -10.39 1.86
N ASP A 13 1.80 -11.22 2.84
CA ASP A 13 1.21 -12.55 3.02
C ASP A 13 -0.27 -12.53 3.42
N ALA A 14 -0.71 -11.47 4.08
CA ALA A 14 -2.11 -11.32 4.51
C ALA A 14 -3.03 -10.81 3.39
N LEU A 15 -2.48 -10.43 2.22
CA LEU A 15 -3.29 -10.00 1.06
C LEU A 15 -3.91 -11.17 0.28
N GLY A 16 -3.48 -12.41 0.55
CA GLY A 16 -4.04 -13.60 -0.12
C GLY A 16 -3.65 -13.75 -1.58
N TYR A 17 -2.51 -13.16 -1.99
CA TYR A 17 -1.96 -13.39 -3.33
C TYR A 17 -1.42 -14.80 -3.47
N GLU A 18 -1.65 -15.39 -4.64
CA GLU A 18 -0.94 -16.60 -5.05
C GLU A 18 0.56 -16.31 -5.20
N PRO A 19 1.44 -17.33 -5.07
CA PRO A 19 2.89 -17.11 -5.06
C PRO A 19 3.44 -16.35 -6.28
N ASP A 20 2.89 -16.60 -7.46
CA ASP A 20 3.26 -15.94 -8.72
C ASP A 20 2.79 -14.47 -8.75
N GLN A 21 1.56 -14.20 -8.31
CA GLN A 21 1.01 -12.84 -8.18
C GLN A 21 1.83 -12.01 -7.18
N LYS A 22 2.16 -12.60 -6.03
CA LYS A 22 3.03 -11.98 -5.04
C LYS A 22 4.39 -11.66 -5.63
N ALA A 23 5.01 -12.59 -6.36
CA ALA A 23 6.31 -12.35 -6.99
C ALA A 23 6.26 -11.20 -8.01
N LEU A 24 5.20 -11.14 -8.84
CA LEU A 24 5.00 -10.04 -9.80
C LEU A 24 4.82 -8.70 -9.10
N TYR A 25 4.00 -8.65 -8.04
CA TYR A 25 3.76 -7.43 -7.27
C TYR A 25 5.05 -6.93 -6.59
N MET A 26 5.82 -7.84 -5.96
CA MET A 26 7.09 -7.50 -5.32
C MET A 26 8.15 -7.07 -6.35
N ALA A 27 8.16 -7.65 -7.54
CA ALA A 27 9.06 -7.24 -8.62
C ALA A 27 8.70 -5.84 -9.16
N ALA A 28 7.40 -5.52 -9.26
CA ALA A 28 6.90 -4.21 -9.64
C ALA A 28 7.25 -3.13 -8.59
N LEU A 29 7.04 -3.41 -7.30
CA LEU A 29 7.39 -2.48 -6.21
C LEU A 29 8.88 -2.10 -6.18
N LYS A 30 9.77 -3.02 -6.57
CA LYS A 30 11.22 -2.78 -6.60
C LYS A 30 11.69 -1.96 -7.80
N GLN A 31 10.82 -1.65 -8.76
CA GLN A 31 11.22 -0.83 -9.91
C GLN A 31 11.48 0.61 -9.45
N PRO A 32 12.59 1.25 -9.87
CA PRO A 32 12.92 2.62 -9.46
C PRO A 32 11.93 3.66 -10.00
N GLN A 33 11.19 3.32 -11.06
CA GLN A 33 10.14 4.15 -11.64
C GLN A 33 9.07 3.26 -12.30
N GLY A 34 7.84 3.75 -12.32
CA GLY A 34 6.70 3.06 -12.93
C GLY A 34 5.37 3.47 -12.31
N MET A 35 4.30 2.84 -12.77
CA MET A 35 2.95 3.04 -12.23
C MET A 35 2.35 1.69 -11.86
N ILE A 36 1.88 1.57 -10.62
CA ILE A 36 1.06 0.45 -10.17
C ILE A 36 -0.37 0.97 -10.02
N LEU A 37 -1.30 0.37 -10.76
CA LEU A 37 -2.72 0.71 -10.70
C LEU A 37 -3.50 -0.43 -10.05
N VAL A 38 -4.04 -0.17 -8.86
CA VAL A 38 -4.88 -1.14 -8.14
C VAL A 38 -6.35 -0.87 -8.46
N THR A 39 -7.01 -1.79 -9.15
CA THR A 39 -8.41 -1.64 -9.62
C THR A 39 -9.34 -2.64 -8.93
N GLY A 40 -10.64 -2.36 -8.96
CA GLY A 40 -11.68 -3.23 -8.39
C GLY A 40 -12.86 -2.44 -7.82
N PRO A 41 -14.02 -3.10 -7.59
CA PRO A 41 -15.21 -2.46 -7.04
C PRO A 41 -15.01 -1.98 -5.59
N THR A 42 -15.97 -1.26 -5.03
CA THR A 42 -15.94 -0.86 -3.61
C THR A 42 -15.81 -2.08 -2.69
N GLY A 43 -14.91 -2.02 -1.70
CA GLY A 43 -14.70 -3.11 -0.74
C GLY A 43 -13.79 -4.25 -1.18
N SER A 44 -13.16 -4.15 -2.36
CA SER A 44 -12.23 -5.18 -2.89
C SER A 44 -10.81 -5.19 -2.27
N GLY A 45 -10.53 -4.36 -1.26
CA GLY A 45 -9.21 -4.34 -0.60
C GLY A 45 -8.14 -3.49 -1.30
N LYS A 46 -8.54 -2.55 -2.18
CA LYS A 46 -7.60 -1.65 -2.89
C LYS A 46 -6.72 -0.82 -1.95
N THR A 47 -7.31 -0.12 -0.99
CA THR A 47 -6.58 0.71 -0.01
C THR A 47 -5.59 -0.14 0.78
N VAL A 48 -6.02 -1.30 1.27
CA VAL A 48 -5.16 -2.22 2.03
C VAL A 48 -3.98 -2.69 1.17
N SER A 49 -4.23 -3.06 -0.09
CA SER A 49 -3.16 -3.47 -1.01
C SER A 49 -2.14 -2.34 -1.26
N LEU A 50 -2.60 -1.11 -1.46
CA LEU A 50 -1.73 0.06 -1.62
C LEU A 50 -0.90 0.31 -0.36
N TYR A 51 -1.54 0.34 0.81
CA TYR A 51 -0.89 0.63 2.08
C TYR A 51 0.14 -0.44 2.45
N THR A 52 -0.12 -1.72 2.16
CA THR A 52 0.87 -2.79 2.31
C THR A 52 2.09 -2.54 1.41
N GLY A 53 1.89 -2.16 0.15
CA GLY A 53 2.99 -1.81 -0.76
C GLY A 53 3.82 -0.62 -0.27
N LEU A 54 3.15 0.44 0.19
CA LEU A 54 3.81 1.61 0.77
C LEU A 54 4.62 1.24 2.03
N ASN A 55 4.06 0.41 2.90
CA ASN A 55 4.74 -0.05 4.12
C ASN A 55 5.98 -0.90 3.81
N ILE A 56 5.94 -1.71 2.74
CA ILE A 56 7.11 -2.47 2.27
C ILE A 56 8.23 -1.54 1.77
N LEU A 57 7.87 -0.43 1.14
CA LEU A 57 8.81 0.57 0.64
C LEU A 57 9.28 1.55 1.72
N ASN A 58 8.58 1.63 2.85
CA ASN A 58 8.81 2.57 3.94
C ASN A 58 10.10 2.21 4.72
N THR A 59 11.22 2.57 4.13
CA THR A 59 12.57 2.40 4.67
C THR A 59 13.22 3.77 4.80
N VAL A 60 14.21 3.90 5.67
CA VAL A 60 14.88 5.19 5.96
C VAL A 60 15.53 5.84 4.73
N ASP A 61 15.81 5.06 3.68
CA ASP A 61 16.47 5.53 2.46
C ASP A 61 15.48 6.01 1.38
N ILE A 62 14.17 5.84 1.58
CA ILE A 62 13.13 6.13 0.58
C ILE A 62 12.17 7.18 1.13
N ASN A 63 12.07 8.33 0.46
CA ASN A 63 11.07 9.35 0.77
C ASN A 63 9.75 9.05 0.04
N ILE A 64 8.65 8.93 0.79
CA ILE A 64 7.31 8.61 0.28
C ILE A 64 6.35 9.75 0.63
N SER A 65 5.57 10.18 -0.37
CA SER A 65 4.50 11.18 -0.20
C SER A 65 3.21 10.73 -0.88
N THR A 66 2.06 10.99 -0.26
CA THR A 66 0.73 10.63 -0.78
C THR A 66 -0.21 11.84 -0.77
N ALA A 67 -1.21 11.80 -1.66
CA ALA A 67 -2.34 12.73 -1.67
C ALA A 67 -3.63 11.89 -1.64
N GLU A 68 -4.46 12.08 -0.62
CA GLU A 68 -5.59 11.20 -0.28
C GLU A 68 -6.84 12.02 0.09
N ASP A 69 -8.04 11.45 -0.09
CA ASP A 69 -9.33 12.08 0.23
C ASP A 69 -10.31 11.07 0.87
N PRO A 70 -10.40 11.01 2.21
CA PRO A 70 -9.41 11.46 3.20
C PRO A 70 -8.33 10.37 3.44
N VAL A 71 -7.29 10.72 4.20
CA VAL A 71 -6.36 9.72 4.76
C VAL A 71 -7.12 8.72 5.62
N GLU A 72 -7.06 7.43 5.26
CA GLU A 72 -7.81 6.37 5.95
C GLU A 72 -7.08 5.89 7.23
N ILE A 73 -5.77 5.70 7.16
CA ILE A 73 -4.91 5.29 8.29
C ILE A 73 -3.60 6.08 8.23
N ASN A 74 -3.11 6.56 9.38
CA ASN A 74 -1.83 7.25 9.45
C ASN A 74 -0.67 6.25 9.35
N MET A 75 0.28 6.50 8.44
CA MET A 75 1.47 5.69 8.23
C MET A 75 2.72 6.47 8.67
N GLU A 76 3.29 6.07 9.80
CA GLU A 76 4.52 6.69 10.33
C GLU A 76 5.67 6.59 9.31
N GLY A 77 6.38 7.70 9.09
CA GLY A 77 7.46 7.79 8.10
C GLY A 77 7.01 8.20 6.70
N ILE A 78 5.70 8.28 6.43
CA ILE A 78 5.14 8.69 5.13
C ILE A 78 4.48 10.08 5.25
N ASN A 79 4.76 10.95 4.28
CA ASN A 79 4.14 12.28 4.20
C ASN A 79 2.76 12.20 3.54
N GLN A 80 1.70 12.15 4.33
CA GLN A 80 0.32 12.04 3.81
C GLN A 80 -0.40 13.40 3.81
N VAL A 81 -0.89 13.82 2.64
CA VAL A 81 -1.66 15.06 2.47
C VAL A 81 -3.13 14.73 2.20
N ASN A 82 -4.04 15.42 2.89
CA ASN A 82 -5.48 15.35 2.59
C ASN A 82 -5.83 16.38 1.50
N VAL A 83 -6.65 15.97 0.53
CA VAL A 83 -7.17 16.82 -0.56
C VAL A 83 -8.65 17.12 -0.35
#